data_AF-A0A7Y2ZSU3-F1
#
_entry.id   AF-A0A7Y2ZSU3-F1
#
_cell.length_a   1.000
_cell.length_b   1.000
_cell.length_c   1.000
_cell.angle_alpha   90.00
_cell.angle_beta   90.00
_cell.angle_gamma   90.00
#
_symmetry.space_group_name_H-M   'P 1'
#
loop_
_entity.id
_entity.type
_entity.pdbx_description
1 polymer ?
#
loop_
_entity_poly.entity_id
_entity_poly.type
_entity_poly.pdbx_seq_one_letter_code
_entity_poly.pdbx_strand_id
1 'polypeptide(L)'
;MKKSLTLLVLLMSMSFIFAQQDHQKKAEEYLSQKGEVNFNFKINDLSELDIWTKKLSILNYDPVTKTVYAWANLQQFRNFQLNNIEYEVREVDNVIGPQLMSNQLPISENQLRSSTLFFPLTAYPTYADYAQQMLDFETTYPSLCEIVDIGGTTEGVGGGDKRLLFAKLSANVSTNEQEPRMMYTSSMHGDEIAGYPMMLELINYLLTVYN
;
A
#
# COMPACT_ATOMS: atom_id res chain seq x y z
N MET A 1 12.57 1.87 -55.52
CA MET A 1 12.88 1.24 -54.21
C MET A 1 13.43 2.23 -53.18
N LYS A 2 14.54 2.95 -53.43
CA LYS A 2 15.14 3.87 -52.43
C LYS A 2 14.19 4.95 -51.87
N LYS A 3 13.37 5.61 -52.71
CA LYS A 3 12.40 6.65 -52.28
C LYS A 3 11.22 6.11 -51.43
N SER A 4 10.80 4.87 -51.69
CA SER A 4 9.72 4.21 -50.93
C SER A 4 10.25 3.73 -49.57
N LEU A 5 11.51 3.29 -49.50
CA LEU A 5 12.17 2.92 -48.25
C LEU A 5 12.40 4.15 -47.34
N THR A 6 12.83 5.29 -47.88
CA THR A 6 12.97 6.52 -47.07
C THR A 6 11.64 7.05 -46.56
N LEU A 7 10.57 6.99 -47.36
CA LEU A 7 9.23 7.37 -46.91
C LEU A 7 8.73 6.46 -45.79
N LEU A 8 8.99 5.15 -45.88
CA LEU A 8 8.62 4.19 -44.85
C LEU A 8 9.38 4.45 -43.53
N VAL A 9 10.69 4.71 -43.60
CA VAL A 9 11.51 5.06 -42.43
C VAL A 9 11.03 6.36 -41.79
N LEU A 10 10.67 7.37 -42.59
CA LEU A 10 10.13 8.63 -42.10
C LEU A 10 8.79 8.44 -41.38
N LEU A 11 7.86 7.68 -41.98
CA LEU A 11 6.58 7.35 -41.37
C LEU A 11 6.74 6.60 -40.04
N MET A 12 7.68 5.65 -39.99
CA MET A 12 7.96 4.87 -38.78
C MET A 12 8.54 5.75 -37.67
N SER A 13 9.46 6.68 -38.00
CA SER A 13 10.01 7.64 -37.02
C SER A 13 8.96 8.60 -36.46
N MET A 14 7.96 9.01 -37.26
CA MET A 14 6.86 9.84 -36.78
C MET A 14 6.01 9.10 -35.74
N SER A 15 5.71 7.81 -35.96
CA SER A 15 4.93 7.01 -35.01
C SER A 15 5.55 6.93 -33.61
N PHE A 16 6.88 6.82 -33.51
CA PHE A 16 7.59 6.80 -32.22
C PHE A 16 7.52 8.14 -31.49
N ILE A 17 7.59 9.27 -32.21
CA ILE A 17 7.49 10.60 -31.60
C ILE A 17 6.09 10.80 -30.99
N PHE A 18 5.03 10.40 -31.70
CA PHE A 18 3.66 10.51 -31.18
C PHE A 18 3.41 9.64 -29.94
N ALA A 19 3.99 8.43 -29.88
CA ALA A 19 3.88 7.57 -28.71
C ALA A 19 4.54 8.19 -27.47
N GLN A 20 5.76 8.72 -27.62
CA GLN A 20 6.47 9.37 -26.50
C GLN A 20 5.75 10.64 -26.01
N GLN A 21 5.11 11.39 -26.92
CA GLN A 21 4.29 12.54 -26.55
C GLN A 21 3.06 12.15 -25.72
N ASP A 22 2.42 11.02 -26.02
CA ASP A 22 1.29 10.50 -25.23
C ASP A 22 1.73 10.11 -23.82
N HIS A 23 2.83 9.36 -23.68
CA HIS A 23 3.37 8.99 -22.37
C HIS A 23 3.78 10.21 -21.55
N GLN A 24 4.36 11.23 -22.20
CA GLN A 24 4.68 12.49 -21.53
C GLN A 24 3.41 13.18 -21.03
N LYS A 25 2.37 13.28 -21.85
CA LYS A 25 1.09 13.89 -21.45
C LYS A 25 0.47 13.17 -20.25
N LYS A 26 0.46 11.84 -20.25
CA LYS A 26 -0.03 11.03 -19.12
C LYS A 26 0.80 11.24 -17.87
N ALA A 27 2.12 11.29 -17.99
CA ALA A 27 2.99 11.60 -16.86
C ALA A 27 2.66 12.98 -16.25
N GLU A 28 2.50 14.01 -17.08
CA GLU A 28 2.13 15.35 -16.60
C GLU A 28 0.78 15.36 -15.88
N GLU A 29 -0.20 14.64 -16.41
CA GLU A 29 -1.53 14.50 -15.79
C GLU A 29 -1.42 13.88 -14.40
N TYR A 30 -0.74 12.74 -14.27
CA TYR A 30 -0.58 12.06 -12.99
C TYR A 30 0.26 12.86 -11.99
N LEU A 31 1.35 13.46 -12.44
CA LEU A 31 2.17 14.33 -11.59
C LEU A 31 1.37 15.53 -11.08
N SER A 32 0.47 16.10 -11.90
CA SER A 32 -0.39 17.20 -11.47
C SER A 32 -1.51 16.75 -10.53
N GLN A 33 -2.08 15.56 -10.72
CA GLN A 33 -3.22 15.07 -9.93
C GLN A 33 -2.79 14.50 -8.57
N LYS A 34 -1.69 13.72 -8.54
CA LYS A 34 -1.24 12.98 -7.34
C LYS A 34 0.20 13.28 -6.91
N GLY A 35 0.99 14.03 -7.67
CA GLY A 35 2.38 14.38 -7.32
C GLY A 35 3.42 13.31 -7.66
N GLU A 36 2.98 12.21 -8.26
CA GLU A 36 3.78 11.01 -8.53
C GLU A 36 3.37 10.34 -9.84
N VAL A 37 4.24 9.49 -10.38
CA VAL A 37 3.98 8.69 -11.58
C VAL A 37 4.68 7.35 -11.51
N ASN A 38 3.96 6.29 -11.90
CA ASN A 38 4.51 4.99 -12.20
C ASN A 38 4.81 4.90 -13.69
N PHE A 39 6.00 4.45 -14.04
CA PHE A 39 6.43 4.30 -15.43
C PHE A 39 7.41 3.14 -15.54
N ASN A 40 7.66 2.71 -16.76
CA ASN A 40 8.67 1.71 -17.04
C ASN A 40 9.62 2.17 -18.14
N PHE A 41 10.86 1.67 -18.10
CA PHE A 41 11.89 1.98 -19.06
C PHE A 41 12.84 0.79 -19.20
N LYS A 42 13.61 0.74 -20.28
CA LYS A 42 14.57 -0.34 -20.52
C LYS A 42 15.99 0.07 -20.14
N ILE A 43 16.72 -0.87 -19.59
CA ILE A 43 18.17 -0.77 -19.36
C ILE A 43 18.91 -1.74 -20.28
N ASN A 44 20.14 -1.43 -20.64
CA ASN A 44 20.95 -2.30 -21.50
C ASN A 44 21.71 -3.34 -20.67
N ASP A 45 22.22 -2.90 -19.51
CA ASP A 45 23.02 -3.70 -18.59
C ASP A 45 22.45 -3.68 -17.17
N LEU A 46 22.57 -4.80 -16.45
CA LEU A 46 22.05 -4.94 -15.10
C LEU A 46 22.73 -3.99 -14.10
N SER A 47 24.00 -3.62 -14.34
CA SER A 47 24.73 -2.67 -13.49
C SER A 47 24.13 -1.26 -13.48
N GLU A 48 23.32 -0.91 -14.48
CA GLU A 48 22.58 0.36 -14.48
C GLU A 48 21.55 0.44 -13.35
N LEU A 49 21.06 -0.71 -12.87
CA LEU A 49 20.05 -0.76 -11.81
C LEU A 49 20.55 -0.11 -10.51
N ASP A 50 21.84 -0.28 -10.18
CA ASP A 50 22.47 0.33 -9.00
C ASP A 50 22.50 1.87 -9.05
N ILE A 51 22.44 2.45 -10.26
CA ILE A 51 22.35 3.89 -10.46
C ILE A 51 20.90 4.34 -10.26
N TRP A 52 19.94 3.58 -10.78
CA TRP A 52 18.52 3.93 -10.74
C TRP A 52 17.89 3.76 -9.36
N THR A 53 18.28 2.74 -8.61
CA THR A 53 17.81 2.52 -7.22
C THR A 53 18.17 3.67 -6.27
N LYS A 54 19.17 4.48 -6.60
CA LYS A 54 19.56 5.68 -5.84
C LYS A 54 18.76 6.93 -6.20
N LYS A 55 18.08 6.92 -7.35
CA LYS A 55 17.38 8.09 -7.93
C LYS A 55 15.87 7.93 -7.92
N LEU A 56 15.39 6.69 -8.03
CA LEU A 56 13.99 6.31 -8.20
C LEU A 56 13.63 5.18 -7.23
N SER A 57 12.34 5.04 -6.93
CA SER A 57 11.83 3.85 -6.25
C SER A 57 11.60 2.76 -7.29
N ILE A 58 12.40 1.68 -7.23
CA ILE A 58 12.25 0.55 -8.15
C ILE A 58 11.18 -0.39 -7.63
N LEU A 59 10.11 -0.55 -8.40
CA LEU A 59 8.98 -1.42 -8.08
C LEU A 59 9.26 -2.87 -8.48
N ASN A 60 9.85 -3.07 -9.65
CA ASN A 60 10.18 -4.38 -10.19
C ASN A 60 11.24 -4.28 -11.31
N TYR A 61 11.94 -5.38 -11.59
CA TYR A 61 12.79 -5.53 -12.76
C TYR A 61 12.53 -6.87 -13.44
N ASP A 62 12.20 -6.84 -14.73
CA ASP A 62 12.07 -8.03 -15.56
C ASP A 62 13.39 -8.31 -16.32
N PRO A 63 14.13 -9.37 -15.98
CA PRO A 63 15.41 -9.70 -16.62
C PRO A 63 15.27 -10.18 -18.07
N VAL A 64 14.09 -10.66 -18.49
CA VAL A 64 13.87 -11.17 -19.85
C VAL A 64 13.74 -9.99 -20.83
N THR A 65 12.91 -9.01 -20.48
CA THR A 65 12.67 -7.83 -21.32
C THR A 65 13.63 -6.67 -21.03
N LYS A 66 14.41 -6.79 -19.94
CA LYS A 66 15.25 -5.74 -19.35
C LYS A 66 14.47 -4.48 -18.97
N THR A 67 13.22 -4.66 -18.54
CA THR A 67 12.32 -3.56 -18.20
C THR A 67 12.36 -3.29 -16.70
N VAL A 68 12.63 -2.04 -16.35
CA VAL A 68 12.58 -1.53 -14.98
C VAL A 68 11.25 -0.82 -14.79
N TYR A 69 10.51 -1.22 -13.76
CA TYR A 69 9.29 -0.55 -13.32
C TYR A 69 9.64 0.35 -12.13
N ALA A 70 9.28 1.62 -12.22
CA ALA A 70 9.66 2.62 -11.24
C ALA A 70 8.48 3.51 -10.86
N TRP A 71 8.53 3.98 -9.62
CA TRP A 71 7.74 5.08 -9.09
C TRP A 71 8.66 6.30 -8.91
N ALA A 72 8.16 7.49 -9.22
CA ALA A 72 8.87 8.73 -8.99
C ALA A 72 7.92 9.87 -8.63
N ASN A 73 8.36 10.73 -7.70
CA ASN A 73 7.77 12.05 -7.54
C ASN A 73 8.18 12.98 -8.70
N LEU A 74 7.59 14.19 -8.73
CA LEU A 74 7.88 15.19 -9.75
C LEU A 74 9.39 15.46 -9.94
N GLN A 75 10.14 15.72 -8.88
CA GLN A 75 11.56 16.05 -8.98
C GLN A 75 12.39 14.88 -9.53
N GLN A 76 12.13 13.68 -9.02
CA GLN A 76 12.79 12.45 -9.47
C GLN A 76 12.51 12.16 -10.94
N PHE A 77 11.25 12.33 -11.38
CA PHE A 77 10.86 12.12 -12.77
C PHE A 77 11.50 13.14 -13.71
N ARG A 78 11.57 14.42 -13.33
CA ARG A 78 12.30 15.44 -14.11
C ARG A 78 13.77 15.09 -14.27
N ASN A 79 14.41 14.64 -13.19
CA ASN A 79 15.80 14.20 -13.24
C ASN A 79 15.99 12.95 -14.13
N PHE A 80 15.02 12.03 -14.13
CA PHE A 80 15.02 10.89 -15.05
C PHE A 80 14.94 11.34 -16.52
N GLN A 81 14.06 12.29 -16.84
CA GLN A 81 13.87 12.78 -18.21
C GLN A 81 15.14 13.39 -18.83
N LEU A 82 16.05 13.94 -18.03
CA LEU A 82 17.34 14.48 -18.50
C LEU A 82 18.25 13.43 -19.14
N ASN A 83 18.01 12.14 -18.88
CA ASN A 83 18.81 11.04 -19.42
C ASN A 83 18.37 10.64 -20.85
N ASN A 84 17.28 11.21 -21.36
CA ASN A 84 16.73 10.93 -22.70
C ASN A 84 16.47 9.44 -22.96
N ILE A 85 16.00 8.73 -21.94
CA ILE A 85 15.63 7.31 -22.02
C ILE A 85 14.14 7.22 -22.38
N GLU A 86 13.81 6.35 -23.34
CA GLU A 86 12.42 6.05 -23.70
C GLU A 86 11.69 5.39 -22.51
N TYR A 87 10.46 5.81 -22.27
CA TYR A 87 9.67 5.32 -21.14
C TYR A 87 8.19 5.22 -21.51
N GLU A 88 7.52 4.30 -20.85
CA GLU A 88 6.08 4.05 -20.99
C GLU A 88 5.36 4.41 -19.69
N VAL A 89 4.26 5.15 -19.81
CA VAL A 89 3.34 5.45 -18.72
C VAL A 89 2.00 4.78 -19.04
N ARG A 90 1.65 3.77 -18.25
CA ARG A 90 0.43 2.98 -18.44
C ARG A 90 -0.62 3.38 -17.42
N GLU A 91 -1.87 3.42 -17.87
CA GLU A 91 -3.02 3.74 -17.00
C GLU A 91 -3.21 2.70 -15.90
N VAL A 92 -3.04 1.41 -16.22
CA VAL A 92 -3.17 0.30 -15.26
C VAL A 92 -2.21 0.41 -14.07
N ASP A 93 -1.06 1.07 -14.26
CA ASP A 93 -0.07 1.27 -13.20
C ASP A 93 -0.34 2.55 -12.38
N ASN A 94 -1.22 3.44 -12.86
CA ASN A 94 -1.39 4.78 -12.29
C ASN A 94 -2.79 5.09 -11.82
N VAL A 95 -3.79 4.36 -12.30
CA VAL A 95 -5.20 4.52 -11.98
C VAL A 95 -5.60 3.40 -11.02
N ILE A 96 -6.03 3.80 -9.82
CA ILE A 96 -6.53 2.87 -8.81
C ILE A 96 -7.99 2.52 -9.17
N GLY A 97 -8.37 1.26 -8.94
CA GLY A 97 -9.74 0.78 -9.10
C GLY A 97 -10.74 1.42 -8.12
N PRO A 98 -11.95 0.86 -7.97
CA PRO A 98 -12.96 1.43 -7.08
C PRO A 98 -12.43 1.51 -5.64
N GLN A 99 -12.76 2.60 -4.94
CA GLN A 99 -12.45 2.76 -3.54
C GLN A 99 -13.23 1.73 -2.71
N LEU A 100 -12.52 0.75 -2.13
CA LEU A 100 -13.12 -0.29 -1.28
C LEU A 100 -13.18 0.10 0.20
N MET A 101 -12.31 1.02 0.63
CA MET A 101 -12.25 1.52 2.00
C MET A 101 -12.19 3.04 2.02
N SER A 102 -12.94 3.65 2.93
CA SER A 102 -12.97 5.11 3.11
C SER A 102 -12.24 5.58 4.38
N ASN A 103 -11.98 6.88 4.49
CA ASN A 103 -11.45 7.48 5.72
C ASN A 103 -12.56 7.89 6.71
N GLN A 104 -13.81 7.49 6.45
CA GLN A 104 -14.98 7.85 7.25
C GLN A 104 -15.71 6.58 7.65
N LEU A 105 -15.73 6.30 8.96
CA LEU A 105 -16.59 5.23 9.47
C LEU A 105 -18.06 5.60 9.18
N PRO A 106 -18.90 4.65 8.74
CA PRO A 106 -20.31 4.90 8.52
C PRO A 106 -20.96 5.31 9.85
N ILE A 107 -21.49 6.53 9.90
CA ILE A 107 -22.22 7.04 11.06
C ILE A 107 -23.67 6.58 10.93
N SER A 108 -24.18 5.80 11.88
CA SER A 108 -25.62 5.58 12.00
C SER A 108 -26.28 6.87 12.51
N GLU A 109 -27.28 7.38 11.78
CA GLU A 109 -27.95 8.67 12.05
C GLU A 109 -28.51 8.82 13.47
N ASN A 110 -28.67 7.71 14.22
CA ASN A 110 -29.26 7.67 15.55
C ASN A 110 -28.31 7.18 16.66
N GLN A 111 -27.02 7.02 16.40
CA GLN A 111 -26.05 6.65 17.44
C GLN A 111 -25.01 7.76 17.65
N LEU A 112 -24.93 8.26 18.89
CA LEU A 112 -23.70 8.88 19.41
C LEU A 112 -22.56 7.93 19.03
N ARG A 113 -21.50 8.42 18.38
CA ARG A 113 -20.38 7.61 17.84
C ARG A 113 -20.11 6.39 18.72
N SER A 114 -20.62 5.22 18.33
CA SER A 114 -20.17 3.98 18.90
C SER A 114 -18.79 3.76 18.30
N SER A 115 -17.77 3.73 19.15
CA SER A 115 -16.39 3.42 18.75
C SER A 115 -16.20 1.93 18.41
N THR A 116 -17.27 1.13 18.54
CA THR A 116 -17.32 -0.26 18.09
C THR A 116 -17.41 -0.32 16.56
N LEU A 117 -16.54 -1.13 15.96
CA LEU A 117 -16.46 -1.31 14.52
C LEU A 117 -17.49 -2.33 14.02
N PHE A 118 -17.90 -2.17 12.77
CA PHE A 118 -18.74 -3.13 12.05
C PHE A 118 -17.90 -3.91 11.05
N PHE A 119 -18.03 -5.24 11.07
CA PHE A 119 -17.32 -6.15 10.18
C PHE A 119 -18.29 -6.68 9.09
N PRO A 120 -17.88 -6.73 7.80
CA PRO A 120 -16.56 -6.37 7.31
C PRO A 120 -16.31 -4.85 7.29
N LEU A 121 -15.06 -4.45 7.53
CA LEU A 121 -14.63 -3.06 7.56
C LEU A 121 -14.73 -2.43 6.16
N THR A 122 -15.40 -1.29 6.11
CA THR A 122 -15.54 -0.47 4.89
C THR A 122 -14.80 0.88 5.01
N ALA A 123 -14.10 1.08 6.13
CA ALA A 123 -13.34 2.29 6.41
C ALA A 123 -12.13 1.99 7.28
N TYR A 124 -11.11 2.85 7.21
CA TYR A 124 -9.91 2.78 8.04
C TYR A 124 -10.20 3.32 9.44
N PRO A 125 -10.18 2.48 10.50
CA PRO A 125 -10.40 2.93 11.87
C PRO A 125 -9.32 3.90 12.34
N THR A 126 -9.69 4.89 13.16
CA THR A 126 -8.70 5.68 13.89
C THR A 126 -8.06 4.85 15.01
N TYR A 127 -6.98 5.34 15.63
CA TYR A 127 -6.41 4.67 16.80
C TYR A 127 -7.43 4.52 17.95
N ALA A 128 -8.30 5.51 18.16
CA ALA A 128 -9.31 5.44 19.21
C ALA A 128 -10.35 4.35 18.93
N ASP A 129 -10.79 4.23 17.67
CA ASP A 129 -11.70 3.16 17.25
C ASP A 129 -11.03 1.79 17.37
N TYR A 130 -9.76 1.67 16.96
CA TYR A 130 -8.95 0.47 17.16
C TYR A 130 -8.87 0.07 18.65
N ALA A 131 -8.49 1.01 19.52
CA ALA A 131 -8.32 0.72 20.95
C ALA A 131 -9.64 0.31 21.61
N GLN A 132 -10.75 0.95 21.23
CA GLN A 132 -12.07 0.52 21.68
C GLN A 132 -12.39 -0.88 21.17
N GLN A 133 -12.20 -1.15 19.88
CA GLN A 133 -12.55 -2.45 19.31
C GLN A 133 -11.77 -3.59 19.96
N MET A 134 -10.51 -3.37 20.33
CA MET A 134 -9.72 -4.36 21.07
C MET A 134 -10.37 -4.67 22.43
N LEU A 135 -10.79 -3.64 23.18
CA LEU A 135 -11.52 -3.81 24.43
C LEU A 135 -12.87 -4.51 24.23
N ASP A 136 -13.57 -4.20 23.15
CA ASP A 136 -14.85 -4.83 22.80
C ASP A 136 -14.66 -6.33 22.52
N PHE A 137 -13.54 -6.75 21.91
CA PHE A 137 -13.24 -8.17 21.70
C PHE A 137 -13.08 -8.93 23.02
N GLU A 138 -12.29 -8.42 23.96
CA GLU A 138 -12.11 -9.06 25.28
C GLU A 138 -13.40 -9.03 26.11
N THR A 139 -14.14 -7.92 26.07
CA THR A 139 -15.42 -7.81 26.81
C THR A 139 -16.48 -8.77 26.25
N THR A 140 -16.52 -8.96 24.93
CA THR A 140 -17.49 -9.84 24.28
C THR A 140 -17.10 -11.31 24.41
N TYR A 141 -15.80 -11.63 24.37
CA TYR A 141 -15.28 -13.01 24.38
C TYR A 141 -14.26 -13.23 25.51
N PRO A 142 -14.62 -13.06 26.79
CA PRO A 142 -13.66 -13.03 27.90
C PRO A 142 -12.96 -14.37 28.19
N SER A 143 -13.51 -15.49 27.71
CA SER A 143 -12.86 -16.81 27.79
C SER A 143 -11.91 -17.09 26.63
N LEU A 144 -12.05 -16.35 25.52
CA LEU A 144 -11.33 -16.61 24.26
C LEU A 144 -10.33 -15.52 23.89
N CYS A 145 -10.49 -14.31 24.41
CA CYS A 145 -9.69 -13.14 24.10
C CYS A 145 -9.20 -12.46 25.38
N GLU A 146 -7.90 -12.17 25.42
CA GLU A 146 -7.28 -11.31 26.43
C GLU A 146 -6.51 -10.20 25.70
N ILE A 147 -6.74 -8.92 26.05
CA ILE A 147 -5.97 -7.82 25.49
C ILE A 147 -4.73 -7.56 26.33
N VAL A 148 -3.57 -7.71 25.70
CA VAL A 148 -2.26 -7.50 26.33
C VAL A 148 -1.66 -6.20 25.84
N ASP A 149 -1.45 -5.24 26.74
CA ASP A 149 -0.69 -4.02 26.48
C ASP A 149 0.81 -4.27 26.65
N ILE A 150 1.58 -4.06 25.57
CA ILE A 150 3.03 -4.29 25.55
C ILE A 150 3.87 -3.01 25.60
N GLY A 151 3.26 -1.85 25.86
CA GLY A 151 3.94 -0.56 25.97
C GLY A 151 3.47 0.48 24.94
N GLY A 152 4.13 1.65 24.94
CA GLY A 152 3.84 2.76 24.04
C GLY A 152 4.78 2.84 22.82
N THR A 153 4.40 3.64 21.82
CA THR A 153 5.24 3.96 20.65
C THR A 153 6.47 4.81 21.01
N THR A 154 7.44 5.01 20.10
CA THR A 154 8.72 5.70 20.37
C THR A 154 8.64 7.21 20.63
N GLU A 155 7.55 7.89 20.24
CA GLU A 155 7.21 9.21 20.83
C GLU A 155 6.91 9.12 22.35
N GLY A 156 7.03 7.91 22.89
CA GLY A 156 6.61 7.46 24.18
C GLY A 156 7.52 6.43 24.82
N VAL A 157 8.83 6.47 24.57
CA VAL A 157 9.79 5.92 25.55
C VAL A 157 9.78 6.88 26.77
N GLY A 158 8.66 6.88 27.49
CA GLY A 158 8.20 7.91 28.43
C GLY A 158 6.68 8.10 28.53
N GLY A 159 5.84 7.41 27.74
CA GLY A 159 4.37 7.53 27.78
C GLY A 159 3.76 8.26 26.59
N GLY A 160 3.84 7.66 25.41
CA GLY A 160 3.15 8.13 24.22
C GLY A 160 1.64 8.00 24.38
N ASP A 161 0.87 8.72 23.56
CA ASP A 161 -0.59 8.73 23.59
C ASP A 161 -1.24 7.46 23.00
N LYS A 162 -0.42 6.59 22.38
CA LYS A 162 -0.84 5.33 21.77
C LYS A 162 -0.15 4.13 22.39
N ARG A 163 -0.93 3.10 22.68
CA ARG A 163 -0.55 1.82 23.24
C ARG A 163 -0.47 0.76 22.15
N LEU A 164 0.51 -0.11 22.26
CA LEU A 164 0.66 -1.29 21.43
C LEU A 164 -0.08 -2.44 22.13
N LEU A 165 -1.13 -2.93 21.48
CA LEU A 165 -2.03 -3.95 22.03
C LEU A 165 -1.91 -5.25 21.23
N PHE A 166 -1.90 -6.38 21.92
CA PHE A 166 -2.01 -7.71 21.34
C PHE A 166 -3.33 -8.34 21.77
N ALA A 167 -4.08 -8.94 20.83
CA ALA A 167 -5.17 -9.85 21.15
C ALA A 167 -4.59 -11.26 21.31
N LYS A 168 -4.57 -11.77 22.53
CA LYS A 168 -4.23 -13.16 22.81
C LYS A 168 -5.49 -14.01 22.67
N LEU A 169 -5.49 -14.89 21.68
CA LEU A 169 -6.61 -15.78 21.38
C LEU A 169 -6.27 -17.21 21.82
N SER A 170 -7.12 -17.83 22.63
CA SER A 170 -6.98 -19.22 23.09
C SER A 170 -8.32 -19.76 23.60
N ALA A 171 -8.56 -21.08 23.52
CA ALA A 171 -9.72 -21.70 24.18
C ALA A 171 -9.67 -21.53 25.72
N ASN A 172 -8.49 -21.29 26.28
CA ASN A 172 -8.28 -21.00 27.69
C ASN A 172 -7.23 -19.90 27.86
N VAL A 173 -7.64 -18.65 27.68
CA VAL A 173 -6.74 -17.49 27.80
C VAL A 173 -6.10 -17.36 29.18
N SER A 174 -6.74 -17.85 30.24
CA SER A 174 -6.23 -17.71 31.62
C SER A 174 -5.02 -18.61 31.93
N THR A 175 -4.73 -19.62 31.09
CA THR A 175 -3.66 -20.58 31.37
C THR A 175 -2.67 -20.70 30.22
N ASN A 176 -1.44 -21.06 30.58
CA ASN A 176 -0.37 -21.33 29.64
C ASN A 176 -0.36 -22.82 29.32
N GLU A 177 -1.15 -23.21 28.33
CA GLU A 177 -1.24 -24.60 27.85
C GLU A 177 -0.08 -24.93 26.90
N GLN A 178 0.27 -26.23 26.82
CA GLN A 178 1.34 -26.73 25.97
C GLN A 178 0.89 -26.85 24.51
N GLU A 179 0.62 -25.72 23.88
CA GLU A 179 0.18 -25.62 22.50
C GLU A 179 1.16 -24.79 21.66
N PRO A 180 1.31 -25.09 20.36
CA PRO A 180 2.05 -24.23 19.43
C PRO A 180 1.44 -22.82 19.39
N ARG A 181 2.30 -21.80 19.32
CA ARG A 181 1.87 -20.40 19.27
C ARG A 181 2.28 -19.76 17.97
N MET A 182 1.37 -18.96 17.43
CA MET A 182 1.58 -18.16 16.24
C MET A 182 1.45 -16.70 16.63
N MET A 183 2.41 -15.88 16.19
CA MET A 183 2.36 -14.43 16.36
C MET A 183 2.11 -13.80 15.00
N TYR A 184 1.02 -13.03 14.90
CA TYR A 184 0.69 -12.27 13.70
C TYR A 184 0.82 -10.78 14.00
N THR A 185 1.52 -10.07 13.12
CA THR A 185 1.72 -8.63 13.20
C THR A 185 1.59 -8.03 11.80
N SER A 186 1.11 -6.81 11.70
CA SER A 186 0.97 -6.08 10.43
C SER A 186 1.31 -4.60 10.59
N SER A 187 1.41 -3.87 9.48
CA SER A 187 1.54 -2.41 9.46
C SER A 187 2.72 -1.90 10.29
N MET A 188 3.88 -2.56 10.17
CA MET A 188 5.13 -2.06 10.73
C MET A 188 5.56 -0.75 10.09
N HIS A 189 5.24 -0.57 8.81
CA HIS A 189 5.37 0.69 8.10
C HIS A 189 4.04 1.44 8.12
N GLY A 190 4.06 2.73 8.45
CA GLY A 190 2.85 3.54 8.64
C GLY A 190 2.06 3.85 7.36
N ASP A 191 2.66 3.60 6.19
CA ASP A 191 2.06 3.73 4.87
C ASP A 191 1.50 2.40 4.32
N GLU A 192 1.70 1.28 5.03
CA GLU A 192 1.09 -0.03 4.74
C GLU A 192 -0.29 -0.17 5.40
N ILE A 193 -1.25 0.62 4.91
CA ILE A 193 -2.58 0.80 5.54
C ILE A 193 -3.52 -0.41 5.42
N ALA A 194 -3.23 -1.37 4.54
CA ALA A 194 -4.06 -2.56 4.35
C ALA A 194 -3.93 -3.58 5.49
N GLY A 195 -2.81 -3.59 6.22
CA GLY A 195 -2.49 -4.64 7.17
C GLY A 195 -3.38 -4.65 8.42
N TYR A 196 -3.45 -3.53 9.14
CA TYR A 196 -4.15 -3.47 10.43
C TYR A 196 -5.67 -3.71 10.36
N PRO A 197 -6.43 -3.28 9.32
CA PRO A 197 -7.85 -3.60 9.21
C PRO A 197 -8.04 -5.10 8.95
N MET A 198 -7.17 -5.72 8.15
CA MET A 198 -7.20 -7.17 7.93
C MET A 198 -6.92 -7.95 9.21
N MET A 199 -6.06 -7.45 10.09
CA MET A 199 -5.83 -8.06 11.41
C MET A 199 -7.06 -7.96 12.31
N LEU A 200 -7.77 -6.82 12.32
CA LEU A 200 -9.03 -6.68 13.05
C LEU A 200 -10.11 -7.64 12.53
N GLU A 201 -10.21 -7.79 11.20
CA GLU A 201 -11.09 -8.77 10.55
C GLU A 201 -10.74 -10.21 10.94
N LEU A 202 -9.45 -10.54 10.97
CA LEU A 202 -8.98 -11.87 11.37
C LEU A 202 -9.33 -12.17 12.83
N ILE A 203 -9.12 -11.21 13.74
CA ILE A 203 -9.49 -11.36 15.15
C ILE A 203 -11.02 -11.56 15.26
N ASN A 204 -11.81 -10.72 14.61
CA ASN A 204 -13.27 -10.84 14.60
C ASN A 204 -13.73 -12.20 14.05
N TYR A 205 -13.16 -12.65 12.94
CA TYR A 205 -13.47 -13.93 12.32
C TYR A 205 -13.16 -15.10 13.27
N LEU A 206 -11.95 -15.14 13.84
CA LEU A 206 -11.56 -16.21 14.76
C LEU A 206 -12.48 -16.23 15.99
N LEU A 207 -12.75 -15.08 16.61
CA LEU A 207 -13.64 -15.01 17.77
C LEU A 207 -15.08 -15.42 17.43
N THR A 208 -15.59 -15.02 16.27
CA THR A 208 -16.95 -15.38 15.84
C THR A 208 -17.09 -16.87 15.53
N VAL A 209 -16.06 -17.49 14.93
CA VAL A 209 -16.10 -18.91 14.52
C VAL A 209 -15.90 -19.87 15.70
N TYR A 210 -15.16 -19.46 16.73
CA TYR A 210 -14.79 -20.33 17.86
C TYR A 210 -15.54 -20.04 19.17
N ASN A 211 -16.50 -19.12 19.18
CA ASN A 211 -17.40 -18.86 20.31
C ASN A 211 -18.56 -19.86 20.42
#